data_AF-A0A8S0QC14-F1
#
_entry.id   AF-A0A8S0QC14-F1
#
_cell.length_a   1.000
_cell.length_b   1.000
_cell.length_c   1.000
_cell.angle_alpha   90.00
_cell.angle_beta   90.00
_cell.angle_gamma   90.00
#
_symmetry.space_group_name_H-M   'P 1'
#
loop_
_entity.id
_entity.type
_entity.pdbx_description
1 polymer ?
#
loop_
_entity_poly.entity_id
_entity_poly.type
_entity_poly.pdbx_seq_one_letter_code
_entity_poly.pdbx_strand_id
1 'polypeptide(L)'
;MSSSTMADTIVPKEQTPPIYCVGPLIASNDGGSQSDEHECLSWLNLQPSKSVVFLCFGSLGLFTAEQLAEMAAGLENSGHRFLWVVRNPPNEDEIKAPARADVDALLPQGFLKRTKDKGLVVKSWAPQVDVLSHDSVGGFVTHCGWNSVLEAICAGVPMLAWPLYAEQRMNRLFIVEEIKVALGLTESANGFVTAAEFEKRIRELMDSKIGKAVRDQVMAMRNSAKAAIQDGGSSHLAMEQLIESLTKG
;
A
#
# COMPACT_ATOMS: atom_id res chain seq x y z
N MET A 1 -56.26 21.85 -12.58
CA MET A 1 -56.40 21.49 -11.15
C MET A 1 -56.52 19.97 -11.12
N SER A 2 -55.65 19.17 -10.52
CA SER A 2 -54.55 19.44 -9.59
C SER A 2 -53.42 18.43 -9.82
N SER A 3 -52.20 18.91 -9.60
CA SER A 3 -51.00 18.12 -9.39
C SER A 3 -51.15 17.23 -8.15
N SER A 4 -50.69 15.99 -8.18
CA SER A 4 -50.29 15.25 -6.98
C SER A 4 -48.87 14.70 -7.15
N THR A 5 -47.91 15.53 -6.77
CA THR A 5 -46.62 15.13 -6.21
C THR A 5 -46.82 14.26 -4.98
N MET A 6 -46.12 13.13 -4.89
CA MET A 6 -44.97 12.92 -4.02
C MET A 6 -44.61 11.43 -4.08
N ALA A 7 -43.40 11.13 -4.53
CA ALA A 7 -42.79 9.84 -4.29
C ALA A 7 -42.51 9.76 -2.79
N ASP A 8 -43.29 8.95 -2.09
CA ASP A 8 -43.03 8.58 -0.70
C ASP A 8 -41.62 7.97 -0.64
N THR A 9 -40.67 8.76 -0.16
CA THR A 9 -39.33 8.28 0.13
C THR A 9 -39.46 7.40 1.36
N ILE A 10 -39.31 6.09 1.18
CA ILE A 10 -39.27 5.13 2.28
C ILE A 10 -37.98 5.39 3.05
N VAL A 11 -38.06 6.23 4.09
CA VAL A 11 -36.98 6.35 5.08
C VAL A 11 -37.13 5.15 6.02
N PRO A 12 -36.14 4.25 6.13
CA PRO A 12 -36.20 3.17 7.12
C PRO A 12 -36.37 3.78 8.51
N LYS A 13 -37.40 3.36 9.24
CA LYS A 13 -37.72 3.83 10.62
C LYS A 13 -36.77 3.26 11.68
N GLU A 14 -35.67 2.64 11.28
CA GLU A 14 -34.71 2.01 12.18
C GLU A 14 -33.55 2.97 12.45
N GLN A 15 -33.21 3.17 13.72
CA GLN A 15 -32.01 3.90 14.10
C GLN A 15 -30.78 3.13 13.61
N THR A 16 -29.88 3.82 12.92
CA THR A 16 -28.58 3.25 12.54
C THR A 16 -27.84 2.81 13.81
N PRO A 17 -27.26 1.61 13.85
CA PRO A 17 -26.46 1.18 14.99
C PRO A 17 -25.35 2.20 15.30
N PRO A 18 -24.95 2.35 16.58
CA PRO A 18 -23.82 3.20 16.95
C PRO A 18 -22.54 2.80 16.20
N ILE A 19 -21.77 3.79 15.78
CA ILE A 19 -20.51 3.60 15.07
C ILE A 19 -19.35 3.94 16.02
N TYR A 20 -18.39 3.01 16.17
CA TYR A 20 -17.21 3.19 17.00
C TYR A 20 -15.92 3.16 16.15
N CYS A 21 -15.20 4.28 16.11
CA CYS A 21 -13.99 4.42 15.31
C CYS A 21 -12.74 4.02 16.11
N VAL A 22 -12.42 2.73 16.11
CA VAL A 22 -11.39 2.13 16.99
C VAL A 22 -10.01 1.94 16.36
N GLY A 23 -9.77 2.49 15.16
CA GLY A 23 -8.51 2.33 14.43
C GLY A 23 -7.41 3.34 14.78
N PRO A 24 -6.21 3.21 14.18
CA PRO A 24 -5.78 2.08 13.35
C PRO A 24 -5.54 0.81 14.19
N LEU A 25 -6.00 -0.33 13.66
CA LEU A 25 -5.70 -1.66 14.19
C LEU A 25 -4.75 -2.34 13.19
N ILE A 26 -3.45 -2.31 13.49
CA ILE A 26 -2.40 -2.94 12.68
C ILE A 26 -1.73 -4.05 13.49
N ALA A 27 -1.13 -5.03 12.81
CA ALA A 27 -0.37 -6.06 13.49
C ALA A 27 0.82 -5.45 14.25
N SER A 28 0.98 -5.81 15.53
CA SER A 28 2.12 -5.40 16.34
C SER A 28 3.35 -6.22 15.97
N ASN A 29 4.53 -5.58 16.01
CA ASN A 29 5.82 -6.26 15.88
C ASN A 29 6.22 -7.08 17.12
N ASP A 30 5.40 -7.09 18.17
CA ASP A 30 5.75 -7.60 19.51
C ASP A 30 5.73 -9.14 19.63
N GLY A 31 5.74 -9.89 18.52
CA GLY A 31 5.52 -11.35 18.53
C GLY A 31 6.34 -12.18 17.54
N GLY A 32 7.37 -11.62 16.89
CA GLY A 32 8.26 -12.39 16.02
C GLY A 32 9.36 -13.08 16.82
N SER A 33 9.37 -14.41 16.84
CA SER A 33 10.48 -15.23 17.33
C SER A 33 11.83 -14.78 16.76
N GLN A 34 12.92 -15.19 17.41
CA GLN A 34 14.30 -15.11 16.90
C GLN A 34 14.48 -15.93 15.60
N SER A 35 13.69 -15.65 14.57
CA SER A 35 13.92 -16.15 13.21
C SER A 35 14.99 -15.27 12.57
N ASP A 36 15.88 -15.90 11.79
CA ASP A 36 16.90 -15.20 11.03
C ASP A 36 16.29 -14.01 10.28
N GLU A 37 16.93 -12.85 10.40
CA GLU A 37 16.49 -11.60 9.77
C GLU A 37 16.25 -11.83 8.26
N HIS A 38 15.03 -11.60 7.79
CA HIS A 38 14.66 -11.82 6.39
C HIS A 38 15.64 -11.09 5.46
N GLU A 39 16.05 -11.71 4.36
CA GLU A 39 17.12 -11.21 3.47
C GLU A 39 16.90 -9.75 3.01
N CYS A 40 15.64 -9.36 2.84
CA CYS A 40 15.28 -8.00 2.45
C CYS A 40 15.58 -6.96 3.54
N LEU A 41 15.45 -7.31 4.82
CA LEU A 41 15.77 -6.41 5.93
C LEU A 41 17.29 -6.21 6.01
N SER A 42 18.06 -7.29 5.87
CA SER A 42 19.53 -7.23 5.73
C SER A 42 19.96 -6.33 4.57
N TRP A 43 19.27 -6.41 3.42
CA TRP A 43 19.54 -5.55 2.27
C TRP A 43 19.15 -4.08 2.53
N LEU A 44 18.03 -3.83 3.22
CA LEU A 44 17.57 -2.48 3.58
C LEU A 44 18.52 -1.77 4.55
N ASN A 45 19.15 -2.51 5.48
CA ASN A 45 20.16 -1.99 6.41
C ASN A 45 21.36 -1.35 5.70
N LEU A 46 21.65 -1.77 4.46
CA LEU A 46 22.75 -1.24 3.65
C LEU A 46 22.38 -0.01 2.81
N GLN A 47 21.10 0.39 2.83
CA GLN A 47 20.62 1.50 2.02
C GLN A 47 20.58 2.82 2.80
N PRO A 48 20.76 3.97 2.14
CA PRO A 48 20.56 5.27 2.78
C PRO A 48 19.12 5.45 3.28
N SER A 49 18.96 6.27 4.32
CA SER A 49 17.65 6.69 4.85
C SER A 49 16.74 7.23 3.75
N LYS A 50 15.46 6.82 3.78
CA LYS A 50 14.40 7.25 2.85
C LYS A 50 14.75 7.16 1.35
N SER A 51 15.59 6.21 0.96
CA SER A 51 16.08 6.07 -0.42
C SER A 51 15.45 4.94 -1.23
N VAL A 52 14.72 4.04 -0.58
CA VAL A 52 14.14 2.83 -1.20
C VAL A 52 12.65 3.01 -1.46
N VAL A 53 12.22 2.69 -2.67
CA VAL A 53 10.80 2.50 -3.02
C VAL A 53 10.43 1.04 -2.78
N PHE A 54 9.48 0.79 -1.90
CA PHE A 54 8.93 -0.54 -1.67
C PHE A 54 7.72 -0.77 -2.58
N LEU A 55 7.63 -1.93 -3.22
CA LEU A 55 6.51 -2.32 -4.09
C LEU A 55 5.92 -3.63 -3.56
N CYS A 56 4.67 -3.58 -3.11
CA CYS A 56 3.92 -4.76 -2.69
C CYS A 56 2.42 -4.57 -2.96
N PHE A 57 1.83 -5.57 -3.63
CA PHE A 57 0.45 -5.51 -4.13
C PHE A 57 -0.46 -6.50 -3.41
N GLY A 58 -0.13 -6.83 -2.16
CA GLY A 58 -0.89 -7.77 -1.34
C GLY A 58 -0.74 -9.22 -1.79
N SER A 59 -1.62 -10.09 -1.29
CA SER A 59 -1.57 -11.53 -1.54
C SER A 59 -2.16 -11.92 -2.90
N LEU A 60 -3.10 -11.13 -3.43
CA LEU A 60 -3.86 -11.41 -4.64
C LEU A 60 -3.54 -10.46 -5.80
N GLY A 61 -2.65 -9.49 -5.60
CA GLY A 61 -2.21 -8.59 -6.67
C GLY A 61 -1.35 -9.32 -7.68
N LEU A 62 -1.86 -9.45 -8.91
CA LEU A 62 -1.21 -10.12 -10.02
C LEU A 62 -1.17 -9.17 -11.23
N PHE A 63 -0.07 -9.24 -11.98
CA PHE A 63 0.15 -8.42 -13.18
C PHE A 63 0.45 -9.31 -14.37
N THR A 64 0.09 -8.86 -15.56
CA THR A 64 0.49 -9.52 -16.82
C THR A 64 2.00 -9.37 -17.02
N ALA A 65 2.59 -10.26 -17.83
CA ALA A 65 4.02 -10.17 -18.18
C ALA A 65 4.36 -8.82 -18.84
N GLU A 66 3.45 -8.29 -19.67
CA GLU A 66 3.59 -6.97 -20.30
C GLU A 66 3.65 -5.85 -19.26
N GLN A 67 2.76 -5.86 -18.26
CA GLN A 67 2.76 -4.86 -17.20
C GLN A 67 4.00 -4.96 -16.30
N LEU A 68 4.45 -6.20 -15.99
CA LEU A 68 5.70 -6.42 -15.26
C LEU A 68 6.92 -5.86 -16.02
N ALA A 69 6.93 -5.96 -17.34
CA ALA A 69 8.00 -5.40 -18.17
C ALA A 69 8.04 -3.86 -18.11
N GLU A 70 6.88 -3.19 -18.19
CA GLU A 70 6.79 -1.73 -18.04
C GLU A 70 7.18 -1.27 -16.63
N MET A 71 6.77 -2.02 -15.59
CA MET A 71 7.16 -1.72 -14.21
C MET A 71 8.68 -1.83 -14.03
N ALA A 72 9.29 -2.90 -14.55
CA ALA A 72 10.73 -3.10 -14.51
C ALA A 72 11.48 -1.98 -15.26
N ALA A 73 11.03 -1.62 -16.46
CA ALA A 73 11.62 -0.52 -17.22
C ALA A 73 11.48 0.83 -16.50
N GLY A 74 10.30 1.11 -15.92
CA GLY A 74 10.06 2.33 -15.14
C GLY A 74 10.93 2.42 -13.88
N LEU A 75 11.13 1.31 -13.17
CA LEU A 75 12.04 1.22 -12.02
C LEU A 75 13.48 1.49 -12.43
N GLU A 76 13.96 0.80 -13.47
CA GLU A 76 15.32 0.95 -13.98
C GLU A 76 15.58 2.41 -14.42
N ASN A 77 14.66 3.00 -15.18
CA ASN A 77 14.78 4.37 -15.65
C ASN A 77 14.65 5.41 -14.52
N SER A 78 13.90 5.11 -13.45
CA SER A 78 13.80 6.01 -12.30
C SER A 78 15.15 6.25 -11.61
N GLY A 79 16.05 5.26 -11.68
CA GLY A 79 17.35 5.29 -11.03
C GLY A 79 17.30 5.20 -9.49
N HIS A 80 16.10 5.09 -8.91
CA HIS A 80 15.87 4.92 -7.47
C HIS A 80 16.16 3.49 -7.02
N ARG A 81 16.45 3.35 -5.73
CA ARG A 81 16.55 2.02 -5.11
C ARG A 81 15.16 1.46 -4.93
N PHE A 82 15.02 0.15 -5.07
CA PHE A 82 13.72 -0.50 -4.91
C PHE A 82 13.80 -1.85 -4.23
N LEU A 83 12.75 -2.17 -3.48
CA LEU A 83 12.45 -3.50 -2.99
C LEU A 83 11.11 -3.92 -3.58
N TRP A 84 11.10 -4.94 -4.43
CA TRP A 84 9.89 -5.36 -5.14
C TRP A 84 9.52 -6.79 -4.78
N VAL A 85 8.34 -6.98 -4.20
CA VAL A 85 7.74 -8.30 -3.99
C VAL A 85 6.99 -8.71 -5.26
N VAL A 86 7.54 -9.70 -5.99
CA VAL A 86 6.93 -10.23 -7.22
C VAL A 86 6.24 -11.56 -6.94
N ARG A 87 5.04 -11.70 -7.50
CA ARG A 87 4.29 -12.95 -7.54
C ARG A 87 4.20 -13.44 -8.99
N ASN A 88 4.09 -14.76 -9.16
CA ASN A 88 3.88 -15.33 -10.50
C ASN A 88 2.54 -14.81 -11.06
N PRO A 89 2.48 -14.43 -12.35
CA PRO A 89 1.23 -14.05 -13.01
C PRO A 89 0.20 -15.19 -12.94
N PRO A 90 -1.10 -14.90 -13.10
CA PRO A 90 -2.12 -15.93 -13.17
C PRO A 90 -1.85 -16.79 -14.41
N ASN A 91 -1.70 -18.11 -14.24
CA ASN A 91 -1.72 -19.05 -15.35
C ASN A 91 -3.14 -19.58 -15.52
N GLU A 92 -3.63 -19.70 -16.75
CA GLU A 92 -4.95 -20.29 -17.05
C GLU A 92 -5.06 -21.77 -16.61
N ASP A 93 -3.91 -22.44 -16.42
CA ASP A 93 -3.82 -23.83 -15.93
C ASP A 93 -3.21 -23.89 -14.51
N GLU A 94 -4.00 -23.58 -13.48
CA GLU A 94 -3.60 -23.66 -12.06
C GLU A 94 -3.14 -25.07 -11.60
N ILE A 95 -3.34 -26.10 -12.44
CA ILE A 95 -3.01 -27.50 -12.11
C ILE A 95 -1.55 -27.87 -12.48
N LYS A 96 -0.82 -27.06 -13.28
CA LYS A 96 0.50 -27.46 -13.79
C LYS A 96 1.61 -26.40 -13.76
N ALA A 97 1.39 -25.23 -13.17
CA ALA A 97 2.51 -24.31 -12.99
C ALA A 97 3.43 -24.86 -11.89
N PRO A 98 4.71 -25.18 -12.16
CA PRO A 98 5.62 -25.49 -11.07
C PRO A 98 5.67 -24.28 -10.14
N ALA A 99 5.69 -24.51 -8.83
CA ALA A 99 5.84 -23.50 -7.77
C ALA A 99 7.15 -22.65 -7.86
N ARG A 100 7.85 -22.71 -9.00
CA ARG A 100 9.24 -22.33 -9.24
C ARG A 100 9.45 -21.68 -10.63
N ALA A 101 8.52 -20.87 -11.13
CA ALA A 101 8.95 -19.87 -12.12
C ALA A 101 10.04 -19.01 -11.45
N ASP A 102 11.22 -18.95 -12.05
CA ASP A 102 12.34 -18.15 -11.56
C ASP A 102 11.95 -16.66 -11.66
N VAL A 103 12.35 -15.82 -10.71
CA VAL A 103 12.11 -14.37 -10.79
C VAL A 103 12.73 -13.82 -12.09
N ASP A 104 13.85 -14.40 -12.52
CA ASP A 104 14.50 -14.11 -13.80
C ASP A 104 13.62 -14.40 -15.03
N ALA A 105 12.68 -15.34 -14.93
CA ALA A 105 11.76 -15.68 -16.03
C ALA A 105 10.54 -14.73 -16.09
N LEU A 106 10.25 -14.01 -15.00
CA LEU A 106 9.12 -13.08 -14.92
C LEU A 106 9.47 -11.66 -15.36
N LEU A 107 10.75 -11.32 -15.36
CA LEU A 107 11.24 -9.97 -15.58
C LEU A 107 11.97 -9.87 -16.92
N PRO A 108 12.09 -8.67 -17.51
CA PRO A 108 12.83 -8.48 -18.75
C PRO A 108 14.27 -9.02 -18.64
N GLN A 109 14.74 -9.64 -19.72
CA GLN A 109 16.05 -10.30 -19.74
C GLN A 109 17.16 -9.36 -19.22
N GLY A 110 17.90 -9.84 -18.23
CA GLY A 110 19.03 -9.12 -17.63
C GLY A 110 18.65 -8.00 -16.66
N PHE A 111 17.36 -7.77 -16.36
CA PHE A 111 16.91 -6.74 -15.43
C PHE A 111 17.57 -6.87 -14.05
N LEU A 112 17.56 -8.07 -13.44
CA LEU A 112 18.19 -8.29 -12.13
C LEU A 112 19.69 -7.98 -12.17
N LYS A 113 20.38 -8.34 -13.26
CA LYS A 113 21.82 -8.04 -13.43
C LYS A 113 22.09 -6.54 -13.57
N ARG A 114 21.24 -5.80 -14.30
CA ARG A 114 21.39 -4.35 -14.50
C ARG A 114 21.06 -3.54 -13.25
N THR A 115 20.21 -4.06 -12.38
CA THR A 115 19.73 -3.35 -11.18
C THR A 115 20.32 -3.86 -9.87
N LYS A 116 21.22 -4.86 -9.89
CA LYS A 116 21.76 -5.53 -8.69
C LYS A 116 22.34 -4.62 -7.60
N ASP A 117 22.77 -3.40 -7.95
CA ASP A 117 23.35 -2.42 -7.03
C ASP A 117 22.30 -1.50 -6.37
N LYS A 118 21.07 -1.50 -6.90
CA LYS A 118 19.98 -0.60 -6.47
C LYS A 118 18.67 -1.31 -6.14
N GLY A 119 18.46 -2.50 -6.69
CA GLY A 119 17.21 -3.22 -6.62
C GLY A 119 17.37 -4.57 -5.93
N LEU A 120 16.39 -4.91 -5.09
CA LEU A 120 16.16 -6.27 -4.63
C LEU A 120 14.76 -6.71 -5.06
N VAL A 121 14.66 -7.88 -5.69
CA VAL A 121 13.38 -8.51 -6.01
C VAL A 121 13.23 -9.74 -5.15
N VAL A 122 12.16 -9.76 -4.35
CA VAL A 122 11.83 -10.87 -3.46
C VAL A 122 10.63 -11.61 -4.02
N LYS A 123 10.67 -12.94 -4.00
CA LYS A 123 9.58 -13.76 -4.50
C LYS A 123 8.52 -13.99 -3.43
N SER A 124 7.26 -13.85 -3.82
CA SER A 124 6.06 -14.21 -3.06
C SER A 124 5.75 -13.37 -1.82
N TRP A 125 6.70 -13.12 -0.92
CA TRP A 125 6.40 -12.50 0.36
C TRP A 125 7.59 -11.74 0.96
N ALA A 126 7.29 -10.68 1.71
CA ALA A 126 8.21 -9.96 2.58
C ALA A 126 7.49 -9.53 3.85
N PRO A 127 8.18 -9.33 4.99
CA PRO A 127 7.58 -8.84 6.22
C PRO A 127 7.20 -7.35 6.07
N GLN A 128 6.02 -7.08 5.50
CA GLN A 128 5.61 -5.75 5.07
C GLN A 128 5.64 -4.70 6.18
N VAL A 129 5.21 -5.04 7.40
CA VAL A 129 5.22 -4.11 8.54
C VAL A 129 6.65 -3.72 8.91
N ASP A 130 7.58 -4.68 8.94
CA ASP A 130 9.00 -4.43 9.20
C ASP A 130 9.66 -3.61 8.09
N VAL A 131 9.36 -3.94 6.83
CA VAL A 131 9.85 -3.20 5.67
C VAL A 131 9.37 -1.75 5.70
N LEU A 132 8.07 -1.51 5.91
CA LEU A 132 7.51 -0.15 5.98
C LEU A 132 8.08 0.64 7.17
N SER A 133 8.34 -0.04 8.29
CA SER A 133 8.92 0.59 9.49
C SER A 133 10.43 0.87 9.35
N HIS A 134 11.09 0.30 8.34
CA HIS A 134 12.53 0.45 8.14
C HIS A 134 12.89 1.86 7.65
N ASP A 135 13.95 2.45 8.21
CA ASP A 135 14.29 3.85 7.94
C ASP A 135 14.65 4.13 6.48
N SER A 136 15.30 3.18 5.82
CA SER A 136 15.64 3.25 4.38
C SER A 136 14.44 3.35 3.44
N VAL A 137 13.23 2.95 3.85
CA VAL A 137 12.04 3.04 2.99
C VAL A 137 11.54 4.48 2.91
N GLY A 138 11.57 5.02 1.69
CA GLY A 138 11.18 6.39 1.36
C GLY A 138 9.85 6.51 0.64
N GLY A 139 9.30 5.43 0.09
CA GLY A 139 8.00 5.43 -0.58
C GLY A 139 7.44 4.03 -0.76
N PHE A 140 6.12 3.93 -0.91
CA PHE A 140 5.42 2.65 -1.05
C PHE A 140 4.47 2.64 -2.24
N VAL A 141 4.72 1.78 -3.22
CA VAL A 141 3.76 1.49 -4.30
C VAL A 141 2.83 0.38 -3.83
N THR A 142 1.54 0.71 -3.72
CA THR A 142 0.55 -0.16 -3.09
C THR A 142 -0.70 -0.32 -3.94
N HIS A 143 -1.27 -1.51 -3.87
CA HIS A 143 -2.62 -1.81 -4.33
C HIS A 143 -3.75 -1.10 -3.57
N CYS A 144 -3.46 -0.28 -2.56
CA CYS A 144 -4.45 0.47 -1.77
C CYS A 144 -5.42 -0.40 -0.95
N GLY A 145 -5.07 -1.66 -0.64
CA GLY A 145 -5.80 -2.42 0.37
C GLY A 145 -5.73 -1.72 1.72
N TRP A 146 -6.85 -1.65 2.45
CA TRP A 146 -6.95 -0.77 3.63
C TRP A 146 -5.92 -1.08 4.73
N ASN A 147 -5.60 -2.35 4.97
CA ASN A 147 -4.53 -2.72 5.91
C ASN A 147 -3.17 -2.15 5.50
N SER A 148 -2.77 -2.31 4.23
CA SER A 148 -1.52 -1.76 3.71
C SER A 148 -1.47 -0.24 3.78
N VAL A 149 -2.61 0.43 3.57
CA VAL A 149 -2.72 1.88 3.73
C VAL A 149 -2.50 2.28 5.18
N LEU A 150 -3.15 1.61 6.14
CA LEU A 150 -2.99 1.89 7.56
C LEU A 150 -1.56 1.63 8.06
N GLU A 151 -0.94 0.52 7.63
CA GLU A 151 0.46 0.21 7.92
C GLU A 151 1.41 1.30 7.42
N ALA A 152 1.23 1.77 6.18
CA ALA A 152 2.05 2.84 5.60
C ALA A 152 1.85 4.19 6.31
N ILE A 153 0.61 4.52 6.68
CA ILE A 153 0.31 5.73 7.47
C ILE A 153 0.98 5.65 8.84
N CYS A 154 0.87 4.53 9.55
CA CYS A 154 1.48 4.34 10.87
C CYS A 154 3.02 4.33 10.83
N ALA A 155 3.60 3.91 9.71
CA ALA A 155 5.03 4.01 9.45
C ALA A 155 5.48 5.41 8.98
N GLY A 156 4.57 6.24 8.49
CA GLY A 156 4.89 7.56 7.93
C GLY A 156 5.51 7.49 6.52
N VAL A 157 5.13 6.48 5.74
CA VAL A 157 5.66 6.25 4.40
C VAL A 157 4.66 6.77 3.36
N PRO A 158 5.07 7.72 2.49
CA PRO A 158 4.19 8.25 1.45
C PRO A 158 3.97 7.21 0.34
N MET A 159 2.81 7.25 -0.33
CA MET A 159 2.39 6.18 -1.23
C MET A 159 2.28 6.60 -2.70
N LEU A 160 2.52 5.64 -3.61
CA LEU A 160 1.95 5.62 -4.96
C LEU A 160 0.76 4.66 -4.96
N ALA A 161 -0.42 5.21 -5.23
CA ALA A 161 -1.68 4.48 -5.21
C ALA A 161 -1.97 3.83 -6.57
N TRP A 162 -2.00 2.49 -6.60
CA TRP A 162 -2.24 1.67 -7.80
C TRP A 162 -3.23 0.52 -7.53
N PRO A 163 -4.54 0.81 -7.42
CA PRO A 163 -5.57 -0.14 -7.03
C PRO A 163 -5.83 -1.20 -8.10
N LEU A 164 -6.14 -2.42 -7.67
CA LEU A 164 -6.34 -3.56 -8.57
C LEU A 164 -7.79 -4.09 -8.50
N TYR A 165 -8.31 -4.33 -7.29
CA TYR A 165 -9.58 -5.03 -7.06
C TYR A 165 -10.34 -4.52 -5.82
N ALA A 166 -11.53 -5.10 -5.56
CA ALA A 166 -12.39 -4.78 -4.42
C ALA A 166 -12.63 -3.26 -4.26
N GLU A 167 -12.52 -2.73 -3.04
CA GLU A 167 -12.77 -1.33 -2.70
C GLU A 167 -11.54 -0.42 -2.91
N GLN A 168 -10.42 -0.97 -3.42
CA GLN A 168 -9.15 -0.27 -3.52
C GLN A 168 -9.21 1.01 -4.37
N ARG A 169 -10.08 1.05 -5.38
CA ARG A 169 -10.30 2.27 -6.18
C ARG A 169 -10.92 3.40 -5.36
N MET A 170 -11.84 3.07 -4.45
CA MET A 170 -12.40 4.02 -3.49
C MET A 170 -11.32 4.46 -2.49
N ASN A 171 -10.53 3.52 -1.97
CA ASN A 171 -9.42 3.84 -1.08
C ASN A 171 -8.41 4.77 -1.77
N ARG A 172 -8.07 4.54 -3.05
CA ARG A 172 -7.20 5.43 -3.84
C ARG A 172 -7.74 6.87 -3.85
N LEU A 173 -9.01 7.06 -4.18
CA LEU A 173 -9.61 8.40 -4.21
C LEU A 173 -9.47 9.08 -2.85
N PHE A 174 -9.82 8.37 -1.77
CA PHE A 174 -9.70 8.89 -0.42
C PHE A 174 -8.25 9.28 -0.05
N ILE A 175 -7.27 8.39 -0.27
CA ILE A 175 -5.88 8.65 0.15
C ILE A 175 -5.16 9.71 -0.72
N VAL A 176 -5.57 9.87 -1.98
CA VAL A 176 -5.00 10.85 -2.90
C VAL A 176 -5.67 12.21 -2.78
N GLU A 177 -7.01 12.26 -2.75
CA GLU A 177 -7.78 13.50 -2.88
C GLU A 177 -8.14 14.10 -1.52
N GLU A 178 -8.62 13.26 -0.59
CA GLU A 178 -9.14 13.72 0.71
C GLU A 178 -8.01 13.94 1.73
N ILE A 179 -7.25 12.88 2.04
CA ILE A 179 -6.22 12.95 3.09
C ILE A 179 -4.81 13.22 2.56
N LYS A 180 -4.60 13.16 1.24
CA LYS A 180 -3.40 13.60 0.51
C LYS A 180 -2.08 12.96 0.97
N VAL A 181 -2.13 11.67 1.32
CA VAL A 181 -0.97 10.86 1.75
C VAL A 181 -0.38 10.02 0.61
N ALA A 182 -0.91 10.17 -0.61
CA ALA A 182 -0.46 9.42 -1.78
C ALA A 182 -0.54 10.25 -3.07
N LEU A 183 0.23 9.84 -4.08
CA LEU A 183 0.02 10.22 -5.48
C LEU A 183 -0.63 9.05 -6.23
N GLY A 184 -1.57 9.34 -7.12
CA GLY A 184 -2.16 8.33 -8.00
C GLY A 184 -1.34 8.11 -9.25
N LEU A 185 -1.22 6.85 -9.71
CA LEU A 185 -0.78 6.57 -11.07
C LEU A 185 -1.90 6.90 -12.07
N THR A 186 -1.50 7.31 -13.28
CA THR A 186 -2.40 7.42 -14.42
C THR A 186 -2.40 6.10 -15.20
N GLU A 187 -3.57 5.48 -15.26
CA GLU A 187 -3.80 4.23 -15.99
C GLU A 187 -4.51 4.51 -17.32
N SER A 188 -4.27 3.67 -18.32
CA SER A 188 -5.12 3.59 -19.51
C SER A 188 -6.50 2.97 -19.17
N ALA A 189 -7.42 2.95 -20.13
CA ALA A 189 -8.76 2.40 -19.94
C ALA A 189 -8.79 0.92 -19.49
N ASN A 190 -7.75 0.13 -19.80
CA ASN A 190 -7.61 -1.26 -19.38
C ASN A 190 -6.78 -1.44 -18.10
N GLY A 191 -6.46 -0.37 -17.36
CA GLY A 191 -5.66 -0.43 -16.13
C GLY A 191 -4.14 -0.53 -16.35
N PHE A 192 -3.68 -0.31 -17.58
CA PHE A 192 -2.26 -0.41 -17.93
C PHE A 192 -1.52 0.88 -17.58
N VAL A 193 -0.31 0.76 -17.03
CA VAL A 193 0.58 1.87 -16.71
C VAL A 193 1.87 1.71 -17.48
N THR A 194 2.25 2.75 -18.22
CA THR A 194 3.49 2.75 -18.99
C THR A 194 4.71 2.96 -18.09
N ALA A 195 5.87 2.50 -18.54
CA ALA A 195 7.15 2.70 -17.90
C ALA A 195 7.43 4.19 -17.66
N ALA A 196 7.05 5.05 -18.61
CA ALA A 196 7.23 6.49 -18.52
C ALA A 196 6.39 7.13 -17.41
N GLU A 197 5.12 6.72 -17.26
CA GLU A 197 4.29 7.20 -16.14
C GLU A 197 4.80 6.65 -14.81
N PHE A 198 5.19 5.38 -14.77
CA PHE A 198 5.69 4.75 -13.55
C PHE A 198 7.01 5.40 -13.06
N GLU A 199 7.97 5.59 -13.97
CA GLU A 199 9.21 6.33 -13.73
C GLU A 199 8.92 7.73 -13.19
N LYS A 200 8.07 8.48 -13.89
CA LYS A 200 7.74 9.86 -13.55
C LYS A 200 7.17 9.94 -12.13
N ARG A 201 6.23 9.06 -11.78
CA ARG A 201 5.57 9.09 -10.47
C ARG A 201 6.49 8.65 -9.34
N ILE A 202 7.40 7.71 -9.59
CA ILE A 202 8.46 7.36 -8.62
C ILE A 202 9.32 8.59 -8.33
N ARG A 203 9.85 9.25 -9.38
CA ARG A 203 10.68 10.46 -9.21
C ARG A 203 9.90 11.60 -8.56
N GLU A 204 8.62 11.76 -8.91
CA GLU A 204 7.76 12.79 -8.30
C GLU A 204 7.57 12.55 -6.80
N LEU A 205 7.32 11.32 -6.37
CA LEU A 205 7.16 10.98 -4.95
C LEU A 205 8.47 11.13 -4.17
N MET A 206 9.60 10.75 -4.77
CA MET A 206 10.88 10.65 -4.08
C MET A 206 11.66 11.98 -4.07
N ASP A 207 11.68 12.71 -5.18
CA ASP A 207 12.61 13.83 -5.40
C ASP A 207 11.95 15.21 -5.45
N SER A 208 10.63 15.27 -5.66
CA SER A 208 9.95 16.53 -5.93
C SER A 208 9.41 17.23 -4.68
N LYS A 209 9.08 18.52 -4.84
CA LYS A 209 8.34 19.28 -3.81
C LYS A 209 6.95 18.70 -3.53
N ILE A 210 6.31 18.10 -4.54
CA ILE A 210 5.01 17.43 -4.40
C ILE A 210 5.19 16.21 -3.49
N GLY A 211 6.18 15.37 -3.79
CA GLY A 211 6.53 14.21 -2.96
C GLY A 211 6.87 14.60 -1.51
N LYS A 212 7.61 15.70 -1.31
CA LYS A 212 7.86 16.27 0.02
C LYS A 212 6.56 16.66 0.73
N ALA A 213 5.62 17.31 0.05
CA ALA A 213 4.34 17.69 0.67
C ALA A 213 3.51 16.45 1.08
N VAL A 214 3.51 15.40 0.25
CA VAL A 214 2.86 14.12 0.59
C VAL A 214 3.54 13.47 1.81
N ARG A 215 4.88 13.53 1.88
CA ARG A 215 5.66 13.03 3.02
C ARG A 215 5.36 13.80 4.32
N ASP A 216 5.29 15.13 4.24
CA ASP A 216 4.93 15.97 5.38
C ASP A 216 3.50 15.64 5.88
N GLN A 217 2.57 15.42 4.94
CA GLN A 217 1.17 15.04 5.24
C GLN A 217 1.05 13.65 5.88
N VAL A 218 1.73 12.63 5.36
CA VAL A 218 1.68 11.28 5.96
C VAL A 218 2.35 11.26 7.34
N MET A 219 3.37 12.08 7.59
CA MET A 219 3.97 12.24 8.92
C MET A 219 3.02 12.91 9.92
N ALA A 220 2.24 13.91 9.48
CA ALA A 220 1.18 14.48 10.31
C ALA A 220 0.12 13.44 10.64
N MET A 221 -0.32 12.65 9.64
CA MET A 221 -1.30 11.58 9.84
C MET A 221 -0.78 10.47 10.76
N ARG A 222 0.50 10.09 10.65
CA ARG A 222 1.17 9.16 11.55
C ARG A 222 1.07 9.60 13.01
N ASN A 223 1.34 10.88 13.28
CA ASN A 223 1.28 11.42 14.63
C ASN A 223 -0.16 11.41 15.17
N SER A 224 -1.15 11.77 14.33
CA SER A 224 -2.58 11.69 14.68
C SER A 224 -3.01 10.24 14.96
N ALA A 225 -2.60 9.30 14.12
CA ALA A 225 -2.86 7.86 14.30
C ALA A 225 -2.29 7.35 15.63
N LYS A 226 -1.05 7.74 15.96
CA LYS A 226 -0.43 7.41 17.25
C LYS A 226 -1.19 8.01 18.43
N ALA A 227 -1.60 9.28 18.34
CA ALA A 227 -2.36 9.94 19.39
C ALA A 227 -3.77 9.34 19.59
N ALA A 228 -4.41 8.87 18.52
CA ALA A 228 -5.75 8.28 18.59
C ALA A 228 -5.82 7.00 19.43
N ILE A 229 -4.76 6.19 19.40
CA ILE A 229 -4.70 4.87 20.08
C ILE A 229 -4.04 4.91 21.47
N GLN A 230 -3.40 6.01 21.84
CA GLN A 230 -2.83 6.20 23.18
C GLN A 230 -3.92 6.32 24.24
N ASP A 231 -3.55 6.13 25.52
CA ASP A 231 -4.45 6.29 26.66
C ASP A 231 -5.14 7.67 26.61
N GLY A 232 -6.48 7.66 26.62
CA GLY A 232 -7.30 8.87 26.50
C GLY A 232 -7.45 9.42 25.06
N GLY A 233 -6.85 8.76 24.06
CA GLY A 233 -7.02 9.06 22.65
C GLY A 233 -8.42 8.70 22.12
N SER A 234 -8.80 9.27 20.99
CA SER A 234 -10.16 9.14 20.44
C SER A 234 -10.58 7.69 20.19
N SER A 235 -9.66 6.86 19.70
CA SER A 235 -9.93 5.46 19.36
C SER A 235 -9.83 4.55 20.58
N HIS A 236 -8.97 4.88 21.54
CA HIS A 236 -8.98 4.27 22.87
C HIS A 236 -10.34 4.47 23.56
N LEU A 237 -10.82 5.71 23.64
CA LEU A 237 -12.13 6.03 24.23
C LEU A 237 -13.29 5.37 23.47
N ALA A 238 -13.24 5.33 22.14
CA ALA A 238 -14.25 4.64 21.33
C ALA A 238 -14.28 3.12 21.60
N MET A 239 -13.11 2.52 21.86
CA MET A 239 -13.02 1.10 22.24
C MET A 239 -13.60 0.86 23.64
N GLU A 240 -13.31 1.72 24.62
CA GLU A 240 -13.92 1.63 25.95
C GLU A 240 -15.45 1.71 25.86
N GLN A 241 -15.98 2.66 25.08
CA GLN A 241 -17.43 2.79 24.86
C GLN A 241 -18.03 1.54 24.21
N LEU A 242 -17.34 0.95 23.23
CA LEU A 242 -17.75 -0.30 22.61
C LEU A 242 -17.80 -1.43 23.65
N ILE A 243 -16.76 -1.62 24.46
CA ILE A 243 -16.69 -2.65 25.51
C ILE A 243 -17.81 -2.45 26.53
N GLU A 244 -18.06 -1.22 26.96
CA GLU A 244 -19.17 -0.91 27.86
C GLU A 244 -20.53 -1.28 27.27
N SER A 245 -20.75 -0.99 25.98
CA SER A 245 -22.01 -1.31 25.31
C SER A 245 -22.26 -2.83 25.20
N LEU A 246 -21.19 -3.62 25.10
CA LEU A 246 -21.26 -5.09 25.02
C LEU A 246 -21.40 -5.76 26.39
N THR A 247 -20.96 -5.10 27.46
CA THR A 247 -20.95 -5.67 28.83
C THR A 247 -22.14 -5.23 29.69
N LYS A 248 -22.82 -4.14 29.31
CA LYS A 248 -24.04 -3.64 29.96
C LYS A 248 -25.34 -4.09 29.26
N GLY A 249 -25.24 -5.00 28.28
CA GLY A 249 -26.36 -5.60 27.54
C GLY A 249 -26.82 -6.94 28.10
#